data_AF-A0A251ZX97-F1
#
_entry.id   AF-A0A251ZX97-F1
#
_cell.length_a   1.000
_cell.length_b   1.000
_cell.length_c   1.000
_cell.angle_alpha   90.00
_cell.angle_beta   90.00
_cell.angle_gamma   90.00
#
_symmetry.space_group_name_H-M   'P 1'
#
loop_
_entity.id
_entity.type
_entity.pdbx_description
1 polymer ?
#
loop_
_entity_poly.entity_id
_entity_poly.type
_entity_poly.pdbx_seq_one_letter_code
_entity_poly.pdbx_strand_id
1 'polypeptide(L)'
;MPNIFTNQYVKIAMLCSIAIILLLISLYLKLNLANADDHFFFTATQQSTVINFLEYRYENWTGRIPIEAITILTIQYSFVWKFIAPFCLLLIAISISRIVCNKIILFYVFLSLLLMLAMPYAVGINTVLWLTGVYFYILPLSLCFYTMSVFVAKRQRKIEIVLSFIFTFYFSYMEQIAIFFIFICAVWLFLQKDL
;
A
#
# COMPACT_ATOMS: atom_id res chain seq x y z
N MET A 1 -36.35 4.45 -12.76
CA MET A 1 -35.59 5.71 -12.88
C MET A 1 -34.46 5.68 -11.86
N PRO A 2 -33.18 5.82 -12.25
CA PRO A 2 -32.10 5.94 -11.27
C PRO A 2 -32.35 7.18 -10.41
N ASN A 3 -32.33 7.01 -9.09
CA ASN A 3 -32.66 8.06 -8.13
C ASN A 3 -31.64 9.21 -8.24
N ILE A 4 -32.08 10.39 -8.67
CA ILE A 4 -31.23 11.55 -9.00
C ILE A 4 -30.33 11.94 -7.81
N PHE A 5 -30.87 11.80 -6.58
CA PHE A 5 -30.15 12.07 -5.34
C PHE A 5 -28.99 11.09 -5.09
N THR A 6 -29.17 9.79 -5.37
CA THR A 6 -28.09 8.80 -5.26
C THR A 6 -26.92 9.14 -6.19
N ASN A 7 -27.20 9.68 -7.37
CA ASN A 7 -26.17 10.13 -8.31
C ASN A 7 -25.40 11.35 -7.76
N GLN A 8 -26.06 12.27 -7.08
CA GLN A 8 -25.42 13.44 -6.48
C GLN A 8 -24.43 13.07 -5.36
N TYR A 9 -24.81 12.21 -4.42
CA TYR A 9 -23.90 11.80 -3.33
C TYR A 9 -22.69 11.01 -3.84
N VAL A 10 -22.88 10.16 -4.85
CA VAL A 10 -21.78 9.42 -5.49
C VAL A 10 -20.81 10.39 -6.17
N LYS A 11 -21.32 11.41 -6.88
CA LYS A 11 -20.47 12.47 -7.47
C LYS A 11 -19.68 13.23 -6.41
N ILE A 12 -20.31 13.60 -5.30
CA ILE A 12 -19.63 14.28 -4.19
C ILE A 12 -18.52 13.39 -3.62
N ALA A 13 -18.80 12.13 -3.29
CA ALA A 13 -17.80 11.19 -2.78
C ALA A 13 -16.63 11.00 -3.77
N MET A 14 -16.91 10.96 -5.07
CA MET A 14 -15.89 10.89 -6.12
C MET A 14 -15.00 12.13 -6.12
N LEU A 15 -15.59 13.34 -6.13
CA LEU A 15 -14.86 14.59 -6.13
C LEU A 15 -14.02 14.77 -4.86
N CYS A 16 -14.57 14.41 -3.70
CA CYS A 16 -13.82 14.43 -2.44
C CYS A 16 -12.66 13.42 -2.44
N SER A 17 -12.85 12.22 -2.99
CA SER A 17 -11.77 11.23 -3.13
C SER A 17 -10.65 11.77 -4.02
N ILE A 18 -11.01 12.36 -5.17
CA ILE A 18 -10.04 13.00 -6.08
C ILE A 18 -9.30 14.13 -5.36
N ALA A 19 -10.01 14.99 -4.63
CA ALA A 19 -9.40 16.09 -3.87
C ALA A 19 -8.41 15.59 -2.81
N ILE A 20 -8.74 14.52 -2.07
CA ILE A 20 -7.82 13.92 -1.09
C ILE A 20 -6.59 13.35 -1.79
N ILE A 21 -6.75 12.64 -2.91
CA ILE A 21 -5.61 12.10 -3.66
C ILE A 21 -4.73 13.22 -4.21
N LEU A 22 -5.30 14.30 -4.74
CA LEU A 22 -4.54 15.47 -5.19
C LEU A 22 -3.82 16.17 -4.04
N LEU A 23 -4.45 16.28 -2.87
CA LEU A 23 -3.80 16.79 -1.66
C LEU A 23 -2.61 15.92 -1.28
N LEU A 24 -2.78 14.59 -1.23
CA LEU A 24 -1.69 13.66 -0.95
C LEU A 24 -0.55 13.83 -1.96
N ILE A 25 -0.85 13.82 -3.26
CA ILE A 25 0.16 14.07 -4.31
C ILE A 25 0.88 15.39 -4.05
N SER A 26 0.17 16.47 -3.73
CA SER A 26 0.78 17.77 -3.47
C SER A 26 1.73 17.77 -2.26
N LEU A 27 1.43 16.97 -1.23
CA LEU A 27 2.32 16.77 -0.08
C LEU A 27 3.57 16.00 -0.48
N TYR A 28 3.40 14.91 -1.25
CA TYR A 28 4.52 14.10 -1.73
C TYR A 28 5.43 14.83 -2.73
N LEU A 29 4.87 15.73 -3.55
CA LEU A 29 5.67 16.56 -4.45
C LEU A 29 6.65 17.48 -3.69
N LYS A 30 6.32 17.83 -2.43
CA LYS A 30 7.16 18.64 -1.54
C LYS A 30 8.14 17.80 -0.70
N LEU A 31 7.99 16.48 -0.67
CA LEU A 31 8.93 15.61 0.03
C LEU A 31 10.26 15.59 -0.70
N ASN A 32 11.33 15.62 0.09
CA ASN A 32 12.70 15.44 -0.35
C ASN A 32 13.33 14.30 0.44
N LEU A 33 14.46 13.80 -0.05
CA LEU A 33 15.33 12.91 0.73
C LEU A 33 15.78 13.67 1.97
N ALA A 34 15.29 13.28 3.13
CA ALA A 34 15.49 14.03 4.38
C ALA A 34 15.90 13.14 5.55
N ASN A 35 15.56 11.84 5.52
CA ASN A 35 15.90 10.92 6.60
C ASN A 35 17.20 10.16 6.33
N ALA A 36 17.87 9.74 7.41
CA ALA A 36 19.12 8.98 7.34
C ALA A 36 18.98 7.71 6.46
N ASP A 37 17.86 7.00 6.57
CA ASP A 37 17.60 5.80 5.77
C ASP A 37 17.40 6.12 4.28
N ASP A 38 16.74 7.25 3.97
CA ASP A 38 16.54 7.69 2.59
C ASP A 38 17.89 7.99 1.93
N HIS A 39 18.80 8.64 2.67
CA HIS A 39 20.17 8.89 2.24
C HIS A 39 20.99 7.60 2.15
N PHE A 40 20.84 6.67 3.09
CA PHE A 40 21.52 5.37 3.06
C PHE A 40 21.21 4.60 1.77
N PHE A 41 19.93 4.41 1.44
CA PHE A 41 19.53 3.71 0.23
C PHE A 41 19.93 4.49 -1.04
N PHE A 42 19.83 5.83 -1.03
CA PHE A 42 20.26 6.64 -2.15
C PHE A 42 21.78 6.55 -2.40
N THR A 43 22.59 6.65 -1.36
CA THR A 43 24.05 6.53 -1.47
C THR A 43 24.47 5.13 -1.89
N ALA A 44 23.76 4.10 -1.43
CA ALA A 44 24.02 2.72 -1.84
C ALA A 44 23.85 2.50 -3.36
N THR A 45 22.95 3.25 -4.04
CA THR A 45 22.81 3.17 -5.51
C THR A 45 24.05 3.67 -6.24
N GLN A 46 24.87 4.50 -5.60
CA GLN A 46 26.09 5.08 -6.18
C GLN A 46 27.34 4.25 -5.87
N GLN A 47 27.30 3.41 -4.84
CA GLN A 47 28.48 2.73 -4.30
C GLN A 47 28.52 1.23 -4.62
N SER A 48 27.39 0.64 -5.01
CA SER A 48 27.28 -0.82 -5.18
C SER A 48 26.28 -1.18 -6.27
N THR A 49 26.47 -2.34 -6.88
CA THR A 49 25.42 -2.94 -7.72
C THR A 49 24.27 -3.40 -6.82
N VAL A 50 23.07 -3.51 -7.40
CA VAL A 50 21.89 -4.02 -6.67
C VAL A 50 22.17 -5.39 -6.06
N ILE A 51 22.85 -6.27 -6.79
CA ILE A 51 23.16 -7.64 -6.32
C ILE A 51 24.10 -7.57 -5.10
N ASN A 52 25.22 -6.86 -5.22
CA ASN A 52 26.22 -6.77 -4.14
C ASN A 52 25.62 -6.09 -2.90
N PHE A 53 24.77 -5.08 -3.09
CA PHE A 53 24.03 -4.45 -2.01
C PHE A 53 23.16 -5.47 -1.28
N LEU A 54 22.31 -6.20 -2.00
CA LEU A 54 21.38 -7.16 -1.40
C LEU A 54 22.10 -8.33 -0.71
N GLU A 55 23.20 -8.81 -1.27
CA GLU A 55 24.04 -9.84 -0.66
C GLU A 55 24.64 -9.36 0.66
N TYR A 56 25.28 -8.19 0.66
CA TYR A 56 25.82 -7.58 1.88
C TYR A 56 24.73 -7.39 2.95
N ARG A 57 23.55 -6.92 2.54
CA ARG A 57 22.41 -6.71 3.44
C ARG A 57 21.88 -8.02 4.02
N TYR A 58 21.80 -9.07 3.20
CA TYR A 58 21.40 -10.40 3.64
C TYR A 58 22.31 -10.95 4.73
N GLU A 59 23.63 -10.83 4.52
CA GLU A 59 24.63 -11.37 5.44
C GLU A 59 24.78 -10.57 6.74
N ASN A 60 24.58 -9.25 6.68
CA ASN A 60 24.97 -8.35 7.78
C ASN A 60 23.81 -7.65 8.49
N TRP A 61 22.58 -7.65 7.93
CA TRP A 61 21.49 -6.86 8.51
C TRP A 61 20.09 -7.47 8.39
N THR A 62 19.60 -7.73 7.18
CA THR A 62 18.20 -8.14 6.98
C THR A 62 17.97 -8.98 5.73
N GLY A 63 17.03 -9.92 5.84
CA GLY A 63 16.57 -10.75 4.73
C GLY A 63 15.46 -10.15 3.87
N ARG A 64 15.15 -8.85 3.97
CA ARG A 64 14.03 -8.17 3.26
C ARG A 64 14.27 -7.96 1.75
N ILE A 65 14.82 -8.97 1.09
CA ILE A 65 15.42 -8.87 -0.25
C ILE A 65 14.49 -8.25 -1.29
N PRO A 66 13.23 -8.68 -1.46
CA PRO A 66 12.38 -8.09 -2.50
C PRO A 66 12.10 -6.61 -2.30
N ILE A 67 11.97 -6.18 -1.04
CA ILE A 67 11.59 -4.83 -0.67
C ILE A 67 12.79 -3.89 -0.78
N GLU A 68 13.95 -4.35 -0.30
CA GLU A 68 15.21 -3.62 -0.49
C GLU A 68 15.59 -3.54 -1.98
N ALA A 69 15.31 -4.58 -2.77
CA ALA A 69 15.56 -4.60 -4.21
C ALA A 69 14.72 -3.54 -4.95
N ILE A 70 13.41 -3.46 -4.66
CA ILE A 70 12.57 -2.40 -5.22
C ILE A 70 13.08 -1.03 -4.77
N THR A 71 13.42 -0.88 -3.50
CA THR A 71 13.91 0.40 -2.94
C THR A 71 15.17 0.87 -3.67
N ILE A 72 16.22 0.04 -3.74
CA ILE A 72 17.50 0.41 -4.37
C ILE A 72 17.34 0.68 -5.88
N LEU A 73 16.46 -0.07 -6.57
CA LEU A 73 16.18 0.13 -7.99
C LEU A 73 15.44 1.43 -8.28
N THR A 74 14.68 1.97 -7.32
CA THR A 74 13.72 3.04 -7.59
C THR A 74 13.97 4.34 -6.84
N ILE A 75 14.74 4.33 -5.75
CA ILE A 75 14.91 5.50 -4.86
C ILE A 75 15.55 6.71 -5.55
N GLN A 76 16.42 6.48 -6.53
CA GLN A 76 17.05 7.56 -7.31
C GLN A 76 16.07 8.31 -8.22
N TYR A 77 14.92 7.72 -8.53
CA TYR A 77 13.93 8.28 -9.43
C TYR A 77 12.84 9.01 -8.65
N SER A 78 13.01 10.32 -8.48
CA SER A 78 12.09 11.11 -7.65
C SER A 78 10.62 11.02 -8.05
N PHE A 79 10.33 10.84 -9.33
CA PHE A 79 8.96 10.66 -9.79
C PHE A 79 8.33 9.38 -9.21
N VAL A 80 9.07 8.28 -9.07
CA VAL A 80 8.52 6.99 -8.61
C VAL A 80 7.94 7.16 -7.22
N TRP A 81 8.73 7.69 -6.30
CA TRP A 81 8.30 7.80 -4.92
C TRP A 81 7.34 8.95 -4.63
N LYS A 82 7.29 9.97 -5.50
CA LYS A 82 6.26 11.02 -5.42
C LYS A 82 4.85 10.50 -5.71
N PHE A 83 4.72 9.42 -6.47
CA PHE A 83 3.42 8.84 -6.84
C PHE A 83 3.11 7.50 -6.17
N ILE A 84 4.12 6.75 -5.73
CA ILE A 84 3.90 5.40 -5.18
C ILE A 84 3.01 5.40 -3.94
N ALA A 85 3.18 6.36 -3.02
CA ALA A 85 2.39 6.40 -1.81
C ALA A 85 0.92 6.78 -2.03
N PRO A 86 0.59 7.87 -2.75
CA PRO A 86 -0.81 8.16 -3.10
C PRO A 86 -1.48 6.98 -3.82
N PHE A 87 -0.74 6.28 -4.69
CA PHE A 87 -1.21 5.06 -5.33
C PHE A 87 -1.50 3.93 -4.33
N CYS A 88 -0.57 3.66 -3.40
CA CYS A 88 -0.75 2.63 -2.38
C CYS A 88 -1.94 2.94 -1.45
N LEU A 89 -2.11 4.20 -1.02
CA LEU A 89 -3.24 4.62 -0.21
C LEU A 89 -4.57 4.48 -0.96
N LEU A 90 -4.61 4.83 -2.25
CA LEU A 90 -5.78 4.60 -3.09
C LEU A 90 -6.09 3.10 -3.23
N LEU A 91 -5.06 2.28 -3.44
CA LEU A 91 -5.19 0.82 -3.54
C LEU A 91 -5.76 0.23 -2.24
N ILE A 92 -5.29 0.69 -1.07
CA ILE A 92 -5.85 0.31 0.23
C ILE A 92 -7.34 0.68 0.31
N ALA A 93 -7.70 1.93 -0.02
CA ALA A 93 -9.09 2.38 0.05
C ALA A 93 -10.04 1.60 -0.88
N ILE A 94 -9.60 1.31 -2.12
CA ILE A 94 -10.36 0.48 -3.07
C ILE A 94 -10.51 -0.95 -2.53
N SER A 95 -9.43 -1.50 -1.97
CA SER A 95 -9.43 -2.85 -1.41
C SER A 95 -10.37 -2.97 -0.22
N ILE A 96 -10.36 -2.00 0.70
CA ILE A 96 -11.30 -1.94 1.83
C ILE A 96 -12.74 -1.91 1.33
N SER A 97 -13.05 -1.05 0.35
CA SER A 97 -14.41 -1.01 -0.20
C SER A 97 -14.82 -2.36 -0.80
N ARG A 98 -13.92 -3.03 -1.52
CA ARG A 98 -14.20 -4.37 -2.08
C ARG A 98 -14.35 -5.42 -0.99
N ILE A 99 -13.57 -5.39 0.09
CA ILE A 99 -13.68 -6.31 1.23
C ILE A 99 -15.05 -6.15 1.90
N VAL A 100 -15.45 -4.92 2.25
CA VAL A 100 -16.68 -4.65 3.00
C VAL A 100 -17.93 -4.89 2.15
N CYS A 101 -17.91 -4.53 0.87
CA CYS A 101 -19.12 -4.51 0.04
C CYS A 101 -19.15 -5.57 -1.05
N ASN A 102 -18.08 -6.37 -1.21
CA ASN A 102 -17.87 -7.28 -2.35
C ASN A 102 -17.94 -6.59 -3.73
N LYS A 103 -17.84 -5.26 -3.76
CA LYS A 103 -17.78 -4.39 -4.95
C LYS A 103 -17.17 -3.05 -4.56
N ILE A 104 -16.68 -2.29 -5.53
CA ILE A 104 -16.15 -0.95 -5.28
C ILE A 104 -17.32 0.04 -5.17
N ILE A 105 -17.41 0.71 -4.03
CA ILE A 105 -18.39 1.75 -3.73
C ILE A 105 -17.61 3.00 -3.32
N LEU A 106 -17.74 4.06 -4.11
CA LEU A 106 -16.96 5.30 -3.95
C LEU A 106 -17.11 5.96 -2.58
N PHE A 107 -18.27 5.79 -1.92
CA PHE A 107 -18.45 6.28 -0.55
C PHE A 107 -17.47 5.63 0.43
N TYR A 108 -17.27 4.32 0.37
CA TYR A 108 -16.33 3.62 1.25
C TYR A 108 -14.87 3.90 0.88
N VAL A 109 -14.58 4.11 -0.42
CA VAL A 109 -13.26 4.59 -0.86
C VAL A 109 -12.96 5.96 -0.25
N PHE A 110 -13.89 6.91 -0.37
CA PHE A 110 -13.78 8.23 0.24
C PHE A 110 -13.58 8.14 1.76
N LEU A 111 -14.43 7.36 2.44
CA LEU A 111 -14.36 7.21 3.89
C LEU A 111 -13.03 6.61 4.34
N SER A 112 -12.52 5.57 3.66
CA SER A 112 -11.21 5.01 3.94
C SER A 112 -10.09 6.04 3.75
N LEU A 113 -10.11 6.81 2.66
CA LEU A 113 -9.13 7.88 2.42
C LEU A 113 -9.18 8.96 3.50
N LEU A 114 -10.39 9.36 3.92
CA LEU A 114 -10.59 10.35 4.98
C LEU A 114 -10.05 9.85 6.32
N LEU A 115 -10.31 8.59 6.68
CA LEU A 115 -9.81 7.98 7.91
C LEU A 115 -8.27 7.86 7.90
N MET A 116 -7.67 7.53 6.76
CA MET A 116 -6.20 7.51 6.63
C MET A 116 -5.61 8.92 6.74
N LEU A 117 -6.28 9.96 6.23
CA LEU A 117 -5.86 11.35 6.40
C LEU A 117 -6.00 11.83 7.85
N ALA A 118 -6.98 11.30 8.59
CA ALA A 118 -7.20 11.57 10.01
C ALA A 118 -6.21 10.84 10.93
N MET A 119 -5.26 10.08 10.39
CA MET A 119 -4.24 9.40 11.18
C MET A 119 -3.42 10.40 12.01
N PRO A 120 -3.11 10.11 13.30
CA PRO A 120 -2.31 11.01 14.12
C PRO A 120 -0.98 11.36 13.46
N TYR A 121 -0.59 12.64 13.53
CA TYR A 121 0.62 13.16 12.91
C TYR A 121 1.87 12.35 13.28
N ALA A 122 1.99 11.95 14.56
CA ALA A 122 3.12 11.15 15.05
C ALA A 122 3.24 9.79 14.37
N VAL A 123 2.13 9.19 13.93
CA VAL A 123 2.14 7.97 13.14
C VAL A 123 2.45 8.31 11.68
N GLY A 124 1.82 9.35 11.14
CA GLY A 124 2.00 9.79 9.75
C GLY A 124 3.43 10.13 9.38
N ILE A 125 4.17 10.83 10.24
CA ILE A 125 5.56 11.22 9.95
C ILE A 125 6.51 10.01 9.86
N ASN A 126 6.21 8.94 10.59
CA ASN A 126 7.06 7.73 10.68
C ASN A 126 6.58 6.60 9.76
N THR A 127 5.56 6.82 8.94
CA THR A 127 4.98 5.77 8.08
C THR A 127 4.71 6.27 6.68
N VAL A 128 3.82 7.25 6.56
CA VAL A 128 3.35 7.79 5.27
C VAL A 128 4.30 8.88 4.79
N LEU A 129 4.60 9.90 5.58
CA LEU A 129 5.42 11.04 5.16
C LEU A 129 6.93 10.75 5.16
N TRP A 130 7.33 9.51 5.40
CA TRP A 130 8.72 9.06 5.34
C TRP A 130 8.91 8.14 4.12
N LEU A 131 9.81 8.52 3.22
CA LEU A 131 10.03 7.83 1.95
C LEU A 131 10.36 6.35 2.11
N THR A 132 11.37 6.00 2.90
CA THR A 132 11.69 4.59 3.15
C THR A 132 10.53 3.89 3.86
N GLY A 133 9.80 4.59 4.72
CA GLY A 133 8.56 4.09 5.33
C GLY A 133 7.48 3.70 4.31
N VAL A 134 7.38 4.40 3.18
CA VAL A 134 6.46 4.03 2.11
C VAL A 134 6.83 2.67 1.49
N TYR A 135 8.10 2.43 1.21
CA TYR A 135 8.56 1.15 0.64
C TYR A 135 8.39 -0.01 1.63
N PHE A 136 8.69 0.23 2.91
CA PHE A 136 8.77 -0.81 3.92
C PHE A 136 7.43 -1.09 4.61
N TYR A 137 6.51 -0.12 4.65
CA TYR A 137 5.21 -0.28 5.31
C TYR A 137 4.04 -0.13 4.35
N ILE A 138 3.90 1.04 3.72
CA ILE A 138 2.67 1.39 2.97
C ILE A 138 2.51 0.54 1.71
N LEU A 139 3.58 0.30 0.96
CA LEU A 139 3.57 -0.53 -0.24
C LEU A 139 3.17 -1.98 0.09
N PRO A 140 3.91 -2.74 0.94
CA PRO A 140 3.51 -4.10 1.28
C PRO A 140 2.13 -4.17 1.95
N LEU A 141 1.73 -3.16 2.74
CA LEU A 141 0.38 -3.12 3.32
C LEU A 141 -0.70 -3.00 2.23
N SER A 142 -0.49 -2.14 1.23
CA SER A 142 -1.42 -1.99 0.12
C SER A 142 -1.59 -3.26 -0.71
N LEU A 143 -0.50 -3.99 -0.94
CA LEU A 143 -0.51 -5.27 -1.65
C LEU A 143 -1.19 -6.38 -0.82
N CYS A 144 -1.02 -6.35 0.51
CA CYS A 144 -1.73 -7.22 1.44
C CYS A 144 -3.25 -6.97 1.40
N PHE A 145 -3.69 -5.70 1.52
CA PHE A 145 -5.11 -5.35 1.40
C PHE A 145 -5.70 -5.73 0.03
N TYR A 146 -4.97 -5.49 -1.06
CA TYR A 146 -5.41 -5.94 -2.39
C TYR A 146 -5.61 -7.45 -2.41
N THR A 147 -4.66 -8.21 -1.89
CA THR A 147 -4.73 -9.67 -1.84
C THR A 147 -5.90 -10.16 -1.00
N MET A 148 -6.15 -9.55 0.16
CA MET A 148 -7.33 -9.82 0.97
C MET A 148 -8.63 -9.54 0.20
N SER A 149 -8.69 -8.44 -0.56
CA SER A 149 -9.88 -8.08 -1.35
C SER A 149 -10.20 -9.07 -2.47
N VAL A 150 -9.18 -9.77 -2.99
CA VAL A 150 -9.34 -10.86 -3.96
C VAL A 150 -9.75 -12.14 -3.24
N PHE A 151 -9.14 -12.44 -2.10
CA PHE A 151 -9.43 -13.62 -1.29
C PHE A 151 -10.90 -13.69 -0.83
N VAL A 152 -11.45 -12.58 -0.33
CA VAL A 152 -12.85 -12.53 0.15
C VAL A 152 -13.88 -12.30 -0.96
N ALA A 153 -13.45 -12.06 -2.20
CA ALA A 153 -14.36 -11.78 -3.29
C ALA A 153 -15.17 -13.03 -3.68
N LYS A 154 -16.47 -12.87 -3.96
CA LYS A 154 -17.32 -13.97 -4.48
C LYS A 154 -16.87 -14.49 -5.84
N ARG A 155 -16.18 -13.66 -6.61
CA ARG A 155 -15.64 -14.00 -7.93
C ARG A 155 -14.29 -13.33 -8.12
N GLN A 156 -13.27 -14.13 -8.43
CA GLN A 156 -11.93 -13.64 -8.75
C GLN A 156 -11.66 -13.78 -10.25
N ARG A 157 -10.90 -12.83 -10.81
CA ARG A 157 -10.31 -13.00 -12.15
C ARG A 157 -8.98 -13.75 -12.03
N LYS A 158 -8.63 -14.58 -13.01
CA LYS A 158 -7.36 -15.36 -12.99
C LYS A 158 -6.13 -14.47 -12.77
N ILE A 159 -6.10 -13.29 -13.40
CA ILE A 159 -5.00 -12.33 -13.22
C ILE A 159 -4.91 -11.81 -11.78
N GLU A 160 -6.04 -11.62 -11.09
CA GLU A 160 -6.05 -11.18 -9.70
C GLU A 160 -5.44 -12.24 -8.78
N ILE A 161 -5.75 -13.52 -9.03
CA ILE A 161 -5.17 -14.65 -8.29
C ILE A 161 -3.65 -14.71 -8.48
N VAL A 162 -3.18 -14.60 -9.74
CA VAL A 162 -1.74 -14.60 -10.05
C VAL A 162 -1.03 -13.42 -9.38
N LEU A 163 -1.60 -12.21 -9.47
CA LEU A 163 -1.05 -11.04 -8.81
C LEU A 163 -1.03 -11.20 -7.28
N SER A 164 -2.11 -11.71 -6.69
CA SER A 164 -2.18 -12.00 -5.26
C SER A 164 -1.09 -12.97 -4.82
N PHE A 165 -0.81 -14.02 -5.59
CA PHE A 165 0.28 -14.96 -5.27
C PHE A 165 1.65 -14.26 -5.26
N ILE A 166 1.94 -13.45 -6.28
CA ILE A 166 3.19 -12.68 -6.38
C ILE A 166 3.28 -11.68 -5.21
N PHE A 167 2.19 -10.99 -4.90
CA PHE A 167 2.13 -10.01 -3.83
C PHE A 167 2.30 -10.64 -2.46
N THR A 168 1.72 -11.81 -2.20
CA THR A 168 1.95 -12.55 -0.96
C THR A 168 3.42 -12.86 -0.77
N PHE A 169 4.11 -13.36 -1.80
CA PHE A 169 5.56 -13.56 -1.71
C PHE A 169 6.30 -12.26 -1.36
N TYR A 170 5.91 -11.13 -1.94
CA TYR A 170 6.52 -9.83 -1.68
C TYR A 170 6.26 -9.33 -0.23
N PHE A 171 5.00 -9.17 0.17
CA PHE A 171 4.67 -8.54 1.45
C PHE A 171 4.99 -9.43 2.65
N SER A 172 5.15 -10.75 2.45
CA SER A 172 5.54 -11.68 3.52
C SER A 172 6.94 -11.41 4.08
N TYR A 173 7.80 -10.66 3.35
CA TYR A 173 9.08 -10.18 3.89
C TYR A 173 8.92 -9.06 4.94
N MET A 174 7.70 -8.57 5.15
CA MET A 174 7.35 -7.73 6.30
C MET A 174 6.59 -8.55 7.33
N GLU A 175 7.30 -9.01 8.36
CA GLU A 175 6.77 -9.89 9.41
C GLU A 175 5.45 -9.39 10.00
N GLN A 176 5.35 -8.10 10.33
CA GLN A 176 4.13 -7.50 10.89
C GLN A 176 2.93 -7.65 9.94
N ILE A 177 3.14 -7.46 8.64
CA ILE A 177 2.10 -7.56 7.60
C ILE A 177 1.79 -9.03 7.31
N ALA A 178 2.80 -9.89 7.33
CA ALA A 178 2.64 -11.34 7.17
C ALA A 178 1.80 -11.94 8.31
N ILE A 179 2.12 -11.60 9.56
CA ILE A 179 1.38 -12.03 10.75
C ILE A 179 -0.06 -11.52 10.68
N PHE A 180 -0.26 -10.24 10.34
CA PHE A 180 -1.59 -9.67 10.15
C PHE A 180 -2.39 -10.44 9.08
N PHE A 181 -1.76 -10.75 7.94
CA PHE A 181 -2.41 -11.51 6.86
C PHE A 181 -2.82 -12.91 7.31
N ILE A 182 -1.91 -13.65 7.96
CA ILE A 182 -2.18 -15.00 8.48
C ILE A 182 -3.32 -14.95 9.51
N PHE A 183 -3.30 -13.99 10.43
CA PHE A 183 -4.34 -13.82 11.43
C PHE A 183 -5.72 -13.61 10.79
N ILE A 184 -5.83 -12.72 9.81
CA ILE A 184 -7.10 -12.46 9.11
C ILE A 184 -7.55 -13.69 8.31
N CYS A 185 -6.64 -14.40 7.63
CA CYS A 185 -6.98 -15.65 6.95
C CYS A 185 -7.50 -16.70 7.94
N ALA A 186 -6.89 -16.83 9.12
CA ALA A 186 -7.33 -17.77 10.15
C ALA A 186 -8.73 -17.42 10.67
N VAL A 187 -8.98 -16.13 10.97
CA VAL A 187 -10.31 -15.64 11.39
C VAL A 187 -11.35 -15.91 10.30
N TRP A 188 -11.03 -15.61 9.05
CA TRP A 188 -11.94 -15.82 7.93
C TRP A 188 -12.31 -17.30 7.75
N LEU A 189 -11.32 -18.21 7.79
CA LEU A 189 -11.55 -19.65 7.69
C LEU A 189 -12.39 -20.18 8.87
N PHE A 190 -12.20 -19.63 10.06
CA PHE A 190 -13.03 -19.96 11.22
C PHE A 190 -14.49 -19.53 11.02
N LEU A 191 -14.72 -18.28 10.59
CA LEU A 191 -16.07 -17.76 10.33
C LEU A 191 -16.79 -18.45 9.17
N GLN A 192 -16.06 -19.02 8.21
CA GLN A 192 -16.64 -19.80 7.12
C GLN A 192 -17.02 -21.23 7.49
N LYS A 193 -16.50 -21.78 8.60
CA LYS A 193 -16.87 -23.14 9.03
C LYS A 193 -18.31 -23.27 9.51
N ASP A 194 -18.94 -22.15 9.84
CA ASP A 194 -20.32 -22.08 10.35
C ASP A 194 -21.37 -21.72 9.28
N LEU A 195 -20.98 -21.70 8.00
CA LEU A 195 -21.83 -21.44 6.82
C LEU A 195 -21.89 -22.68 5.90
#